data_AF-A0A1E3NYA5-F1
#
_entry.id   AF-A0A1E3NYA5-F1
#
_cell.length_a   1.000
_cell.length_b   1.000
_cell.length_c   1.000
_cell.angle_alpha   90.00
_cell.angle_beta   90.00
_cell.angle_gamma   90.00
#
_symmetry.space_group_name_H-M   'P 1'
#
loop_
_entity.id
_entity.type
_entity.pdbx_description
1 polymer ?
#
loop_
_entity_poly.entity_id
_entity_poly.type
_entity_poly.pdbx_seq_one_letter_code
_entity_poly.pdbx_strand_id
1 'polypeptide(L)'
;RLRNLVGSELIGLRSSEINTTGLMKLIILNNFINVDDVDPEFEPFQVQRFNMIVNEINKWLDSDVSYEPEFVFVRLQLLQMLTNLNNLSFEKSDSFNELTTRVLQDTIGIVSIGEGENILELKYQALKLYLILEKRELLEKDVKEDIQNEILESFVNDKTTKVNQPVYIYRGLLNRILGKISTKQFGNHYEELFTKFQNSTNFELKRPLLSIIEKVIIARQQDLVIEFELSKENDDTPFKISQNLIDNVLRVPDFDEDDLEEEKKLVNYLWNWVLILLNFKDITLKLRSIYINQLQSENEELISKFLNFIALLINSFGDDKEFLSKIEQDHESFINYEFENHIDDLVVEVRLLSIHLYYTILTSIGSLSSSWFNDIKDRNFKNKTEQFTSKFIAPSLIQNKLNDFETKSPKLTKDHENLKIKINRVTNEIKSTYLIDEQYLELVFKIPSNYPLTNIEVLGPQRVGVKENQWKAWLLASQRIISLQNGEVFESLEFFLKNVTFHFKGFEECAICYSILHQDNSLPSKTCPTCKNKFHAGCLYKWFKSSGDHSCPLCRSAINFR
;
A
#
# COMPACT_ATOMS: atom_id res chain seq x y z
N ARG A 1 16.74 32.08 -41.64
CA ARG A 1 17.16 33.49 -41.84
C ARG A 1 16.53 34.45 -40.82
N LEU A 2 15.19 34.51 -40.69
CA LEU A 2 14.53 35.40 -39.71
C LEU A 2 14.90 35.11 -38.25
N ARG A 3 15.02 33.83 -37.85
CA ARG A 3 15.52 33.42 -36.52
C ARG A 3 16.88 34.03 -36.18
N ASN A 4 17.85 33.93 -37.10
CA ASN A 4 19.18 34.51 -36.91
C ASN A 4 19.16 36.05 -36.85
N LEU A 5 18.24 36.70 -37.57
CA LEU A 5 18.06 38.15 -37.51
C LEU A 5 17.52 38.58 -36.14
N VAL A 6 16.39 38.01 -35.71
CA VAL A 6 15.80 38.36 -34.40
C VAL A 6 16.71 37.94 -33.25
N GLY A 7 17.35 36.78 -33.33
CA GLY A 7 18.35 36.35 -32.36
C GLY A 7 19.55 37.30 -32.27
N SER A 8 19.93 37.98 -33.35
CA SER A 8 20.98 38.99 -33.30
C SER A 8 20.57 40.27 -32.58
N GLU A 9 19.28 40.59 -32.55
CA GLU A 9 18.73 41.76 -31.86
C GLU A 9 18.59 41.56 -30.35
N LEU A 10 18.76 40.32 -29.85
CA LEU A 10 18.86 40.03 -28.42
C LEU A 10 20.26 40.36 -27.88
N ILE A 11 21.28 40.47 -28.74
CA ILE A 11 22.68 40.61 -28.33
C ILE A 11 23.01 42.09 -28.09
N GLY A 12 23.55 42.42 -26.90
CA GLY A 12 24.04 43.75 -26.58
C GLY A 12 22.97 44.75 -26.15
N LEU A 13 21.80 44.27 -25.71
CA LEU A 13 20.77 45.13 -25.10
C LEU A 13 21.24 45.68 -23.76
N ARG A 14 20.88 46.93 -23.46
CA ARG A 14 21.10 47.51 -22.12
C ARG A 14 20.13 46.88 -21.13
N SER A 15 20.48 46.87 -19.85
CA SER A 15 19.62 46.39 -18.76
C SER A 15 18.20 46.97 -18.83
N SER A 16 18.05 48.28 -19.07
CA SER A 16 16.75 48.96 -19.20
C SER A 16 15.90 48.50 -20.40
N GLU A 17 16.50 47.85 -21.39
CA GLU A 17 15.83 47.40 -22.62
C GLU A 17 15.37 45.95 -22.54
N ILE A 18 15.83 45.18 -21.54
CA ILE A 18 15.55 43.74 -21.40
C ILE A 18 14.05 43.48 -21.22
N ASN A 19 13.41 44.17 -20.27
CA ASN A 19 11.98 43.99 -19.97
C ASN A 19 11.03 44.54 -21.05
N THR A 20 11.54 45.28 -22.04
CA THR A 20 10.74 45.88 -23.12
C THR A 20 11.11 45.30 -24.48
N THR A 21 12.21 45.76 -25.06
CA THR A 21 12.70 45.34 -26.37
C THR A 21 13.14 43.88 -26.33
N GLY A 22 13.90 43.48 -25.30
CA GLY A 22 14.35 42.09 -25.11
C GLY A 22 13.17 41.12 -25.05
N LEU A 23 12.18 41.41 -24.21
CA LEU A 23 10.94 40.63 -24.10
C LEU A 23 10.22 40.49 -25.44
N MET A 24 9.99 41.62 -26.14
CA MET A 24 9.32 41.60 -27.45
C MET A 24 10.07 40.73 -28.46
N LYS A 25 11.41 40.86 -28.54
CA LYS A 25 12.24 40.07 -29.44
C LYS A 25 12.23 38.58 -29.06
N LEU A 26 12.23 38.27 -27.77
CA LEU A 26 12.16 36.90 -27.27
C LEU A 26 10.81 36.22 -27.61
N ILE A 27 9.70 36.95 -27.49
CA ILE A 27 8.36 36.47 -27.92
C ILE A 27 8.36 36.17 -29.42
N ILE A 28 8.88 37.08 -30.24
CA ILE A 28 8.96 36.88 -31.70
C ILE A 28 9.85 35.67 -32.01
N LEU A 29 10.97 35.53 -31.32
CA LEU A 29 11.89 34.42 -31.51
C LEU A 29 11.25 33.07 -31.16
N ASN A 30 10.50 32.99 -30.05
CA ASN A 30 9.77 31.80 -29.65
C ASN A 30 8.77 31.33 -30.71
N ASN A 31 8.03 32.26 -31.32
CA ASN A 31 7.13 31.94 -32.42
C ASN A 31 7.87 31.40 -33.66
N PHE A 32 9.11 31.83 -33.90
CA PHE A 32 9.91 31.29 -35.00
C PHE A 32 10.57 29.95 -34.68
N ILE A 33 10.89 29.68 -33.42
CA ILE A 33 11.45 28.39 -32.97
C ILE A 33 10.38 27.30 -32.91
N ASN A 34 9.12 27.67 -32.62
CA ASN A 34 8.00 26.74 -32.58
C ASN A 34 7.63 26.29 -34.00
N VAL A 35 8.13 25.12 -34.41
CA VAL A 35 7.92 24.54 -35.74
C VAL A 35 7.46 23.11 -35.57
N ASP A 36 6.37 22.74 -36.24
CA ASP A 36 5.87 21.37 -36.32
C ASP A 36 6.57 20.59 -37.45
N ASP A 37 6.66 19.26 -37.32
CA ASP A 37 7.17 18.34 -38.36
C ASP A 37 8.56 18.71 -38.90
N VAL A 38 9.52 18.75 -38.00
CA VAL A 38 10.88 19.20 -38.27
C VAL A 38 11.75 18.06 -38.78
N ASP A 39 12.45 18.29 -39.90
CA ASP A 39 13.49 17.39 -40.43
C ASP A 39 14.57 17.11 -39.37
N PRO A 40 15.03 15.86 -39.18
CA PRO A 40 16.15 15.55 -38.29
C PRO A 40 17.42 16.42 -38.50
N GLU A 41 17.65 16.93 -39.72
CA GLU A 41 18.78 17.82 -40.05
C GLU A 41 18.50 19.32 -39.80
N PHE A 42 17.36 19.65 -39.19
CA PHE A 42 17.00 21.04 -38.93
C PHE A 42 17.86 21.68 -37.84
N GLU A 43 18.58 22.71 -38.25
CA GLU A 43 19.28 23.60 -37.33
C GLU A 43 18.49 24.90 -37.11
N PRO A 44 18.07 25.21 -35.87
CA PRO A 44 17.30 26.43 -35.59
C PRO A 44 18.15 27.71 -35.76
N PHE A 45 19.45 27.62 -35.50
CA PHE A 45 20.42 28.71 -35.50
C PHE A 45 21.77 28.26 -36.05
N GLN A 46 22.56 29.24 -36.51
CA GLN A 46 24.00 28.99 -36.70
C GLN A 46 24.67 28.83 -35.33
N VAL A 47 25.54 27.83 -35.16
CA VAL A 47 26.17 27.47 -33.87
C VAL A 47 26.79 28.68 -33.15
N GLN A 48 27.58 29.49 -33.85
CA GLN A 48 28.20 30.70 -33.26
C GLN A 48 27.15 31.69 -32.75
N ARG A 49 26.09 31.93 -33.52
CA ARG A 49 25.02 32.85 -33.15
C ARG A 49 24.26 32.32 -31.94
N PHE A 50 23.97 31.03 -31.92
CA PHE A 50 23.31 30.37 -30.80
C PHE A 50 24.07 30.57 -29.49
N ASN A 51 25.38 30.30 -29.50
CA ASN A 51 26.23 30.48 -28.32
C ASN A 51 26.31 31.96 -27.88
N MET A 52 26.29 32.92 -28.81
CA MET A 52 26.21 34.34 -28.45
C MET A 52 24.90 34.68 -27.75
N ILE A 53 23.77 34.13 -28.20
CA ILE A 53 22.46 34.33 -27.57
C ILE A 53 22.46 33.73 -26.15
N VAL A 54 22.96 32.50 -25.99
CA VAL A 54 23.08 31.83 -24.68
C VAL A 54 23.91 32.66 -23.70
N ASN A 55 25.08 33.13 -24.13
CA ASN A 55 25.95 33.97 -23.31
C ASN A 55 25.27 35.28 -22.92
N GLU A 56 24.50 35.88 -23.83
CA GLU A 56 23.81 37.13 -23.54
C GLU A 56 22.66 36.93 -22.54
N ILE A 57 21.89 35.84 -22.66
CA ILE A 57 20.84 35.50 -21.71
C ILE A 57 21.43 35.25 -20.31
N ASN A 58 22.58 34.58 -20.21
CA ASN A 58 23.29 34.45 -18.93
C ASN A 58 23.60 35.81 -18.30
N LYS A 59 24.08 36.80 -19.08
CA LYS A 59 24.29 38.16 -18.57
C LYS A 59 23.00 38.84 -18.11
N TRP A 60 21.87 38.55 -18.75
CA TRP A 60 20.58 39.10 -18.31
C TRP A 60 20.21 38.56 -16.92
N LEU A 61 20.43 37.25 -16.70
CA LEU A 61 20.19 36.59 -15.41
C LEU A 61 21.17 37.04 -14.31
N ASP A 62 22.36 37.51 -14.68
CA ASP A 62 23.36 38.07 -13.74
C ASP A 62 23.12 39.56 -13.44
N SER A 63 22.19 40.20 -14.13
CA SER A 63 21.90 41.64 -13.96
C SER A 63 20.83 41.89 -12.91
N ASP A 64 20.86 43.09 -12.31
CA ASP A 64 19.87 43.53 -11.31
C ASP A 64 18.43 43.44 -11.84
N VAL A 65 18.25 43.53 -13.16
CA VAL A 65 16.95 43.44 -13.84
C VAL A 65 16.27 42.09 -13.62
N SER A 66 17.03 41.01 -13.39
CA SER A 66 16.46 39.68 -13.15
C SER A 66 15.64 39.57 -11.85
N TYR A 67 15.83 40.52 -10.94
CA TYR A 67 15.14 40.62 -9.65
C TYR A 67 13.96 41.62 -9.70
N GLU A 68 13.77 42.33 -10.81
CA GLU A 68 12.62 43.20 -11.02
C GLU A 68 11.33 42.38 -11.20
N PRO A 69 10.18 42.81 -10.65
CA PRO A 69 8.91 42.11 -10.81
C PRO A 69 8.52 41.84 -12.27
N GLU A 70 8.83 42.77 -13.18
CA GLU A 70 8.51 42.69 -14.61
C GLU A 70 9.31 41.59 -15.33
N PHE A 71 10.44 41.15 -14.77
CA PHE A 71 11.26 40.10 -15.36
C PHE A 71 10.56 38.74 -15.39
N VAL A 72 9.45 38.58 -14.67
CA VAL A 72 8.58 37.39 -14.74
C VAL A 72 8.17 37.06 -16.18
N PHE A 73 7.89 38.08 -17.01
CA PHE A 73 7.50 37.88 -18.40
C PHE A 73 8.67 37.40 -19.26
N VAL A 74 9.88 37.92 -19.01
CA VAL A 74 11.10 37.46 -19.67
C VAL A 74 11.37 36.01 -19.29
N ARG A 75 11.28 35.68 -18.00
CA ARG A 75 11.46 34.31 -17.49
C ARG A 75 10.47 33.31 -18.09
N LEU A 76 9.19 33.68 -18.20
CA LEU A 76 8.17 32.88 -18.89
C LEU A 76 8.57 32.57 -20.34
N GLN A 77 9.04 33.58 -21.07
CA GLN A 77 9.47 33.42 -22.45
C GLN A 77 10.78 32.62 -22.56
N LEU A 78 11.70 32.74 -21.61
CA LEU A 78 12.90 31.91 -21.53
C LEU A 78 12.55 30.44 -21.33
N LEU A 79 11.64 30.11 -20.40
CA LEU A 79 11.20 28.73 -20.17
C LEU A 79 10.58 28.12 -21.43
N GLN A 80 9.75 28.88 -22.16
CA GLN A 80 9.18 28.43 -23.44
C GLN A 80 10.26 28.20 -24.49
N MET A 81 11.22 29.12 -24.60
CA MET A 81 12.35 29.00 -25.54
C MET A 81 13.17 27.75 -25.25
N LEU A 82 13.57 27.55 -24.00
CA LEU A 82 14.37 26.42 -23.55
C LEU A 82 13.63 25.10 -23.73
N THR A 83 12.33 25.08 -23.45
CA THR A 83 11.44 23.92 -23.69
C THR A 83 11.45 23.53 -25.17
N ASN A 84 11.22 24.51 -26.06
CA ASN A 84 11.15 24.25 -27.49
C ASN A 84 12.51 23.83 -28.07
N LEU A 85 13.59 24.50 -27.67
CA LEU A 85 14.95 24.16 -28.11
C LEU A 85 15.39 22.78 -27.62
N ASN A 86 15.04 22.40 -26.38
CA ASN A 86 15.32 21.06 -25.88
C ASN A 86 14.48 19.98 -26.58
N ASN A 87 13.35 20.31 -27.22
CA ASN A 87 12.61 19.38 -28.07
C ASN A 87 13.24 19.18 -29.45
N LEU A 88 14.09 20.10 -29.93
CA LEU A 88 14.72 19.98 -31.24
C LEU A 88 16.01 19.13 -31.18
N SER A 89 16.30 18.41 -32.26
CA SER A 89 17.51 17.60 -32.45
C SER A 89 18.57 18.42 -33.18
N PHE A 90 19.36 19.19 -32.43
CA PHE A 90 20.51 19.95 -32.95
C PHE A 90 21.62 20.03 -31.88
N GLU A 91 22.84 20.40 -32.31
CA GLU A 91 24.02 20.55 -31.44
C GLU A 91 23.81 21.64 -30.37
N LYS A 92 23.91 21.26 -29.10
CA LYS A 92 23.75 22.13 -27.93
C LYS A 92 25.08 22.21 -27.20
N SER A 93 25.51 23.42 -26.86
CA SER A 93 26.72 23.64 -26.07
C SER A 93 26.50 23.35 -24.60
N ASP A 94 27.57 23.07 -23.86
CA ASP A 94 27.50 22.88 -22.40
C ASP A 94 26.91 24.12 -21.70
N SER A 95 27.28 25.32 -22.15
CA SER A 95 26.73 26.58 -21.64
C SER A 95 25.20 26.70 -21.85
N PHE A 96 24.65 26.08 -22.90
CA PHE A 96 23.19 26.01 -23.08
C PHE A 96 22.55 25.06 -22.07
N ASN A 97 23.17 23.91 -21.80
CA ASN A 97 22.67 22.95 -20.83
C ASN A 97 22.72 23.56 -19.41
N GLU A 98 23.83 24.22 -19.05
CA GLU A 98 23.97 24.98 -17.80
C GLU A 98 22.92 26.08 -17.67
N LEU A 99 22.73 26.90 -18.72
CA LEU A 99 21.68 27.93 -18.75
C LEU A 99 20.29 27.32 -18.54
N THR A 100 20.01 26.19 -19.21
CA THR A 100 18.73 25.51 -19.12
C THR A 100 18.45 25.04 -17.69
N THR A 101 19.42 24.40 -17.07
CA THR A 101 19.34 23.91 -15.68
C THR A 101 19.22 25.08 -14.71
N ARG A 102 20.03 26.12 -14.85
CA ARG A 102 19.98 27.34 -14.02
C ARG A 102 18.61 28.00 -14.07
N VAL A 103 18.07 28.27 -15.26
CA VAL A 103 16.75 28.90 -15.41
C VAL A 103 15.66 28.04 -14.78
N LEU A 104 15.75 26.71 -14.90
CA LEU A 104 14.82 25.79 -14.27
C LEU A 104 14.91 25.86 -12.73
N GLN A 105 16.10 25.72 -12.15
CA GLN A 105 16.33 25.79 -10.70
C GLN A 105 15.89 27.13 -10.12
N ASP A 106 16.36 28.24 -10.70
CA ASP A 106 15.98 29.59 -10.26
C ASP A 106 14.46 29.78 -10.28
N THR A 107 13.79 29.28 -11.33
CA THR A 107 12.33 29.40 -11.44
C THR A 107 11.61 28.54 -10.41
N ILE A 108 12.06 27.31 -10.18
CA ILE A 108 11.45 26.41 -9.20
C ILE A 108 11.61 26.96 -7.77
N GLY A 109 12.79 27.49 -7.44
CA GLY A 109 13.03 28.20 -6.19
C GLY A 109 12.15 29.45 -6.02
N ILE A 110 11.87 30.20 -7.08
CA ILE A 110 10.94 31.35 -7.02
C ILE A 110 9.51 30.87 -6.74
N VAL A 111 9.02 29.84 -7.44
CA VAL A 111 7.63 29.39 -7.31
C VAL A 111 7.37 28.52 -6.06
N SER A 112 8.41 28.03 -5.39
CA SER A 112 8.30 27.34 -4.10
C SER A 112 7.98 28.31 -2.96
N ILE A 113 8.46 29.55 -3.02
CA ILE A 113 8.21 30.62 -2.04
C ILE A 113 6.75 31.13 -2.12
N GLY A 114 6.15 31.12 -3.31
CA GLY A 114 4.71 31.32 -3.48
C GLY A 114 4.20 32.76 -3.49
N GLU A 115 5.07 33.74 -3.75
CA GLU A 115 4.71 35.17 -3.84
C GLU A 115 4.91 35.72 -5.27
N GLY A 116 3.98 36.55 -5.77
CA GLY A 116 4.06 37.19 -7.09
C GLY A 116 2.86 36.99 -8.04
N GLU A 117 2.86 37.73 -9.14
CA GLU A 117 1.89 37.59 -10.25
C GLU A 117 2.33 36.47 -11.22
N ASN A 118 1.38 35.87 -11.96
CA ASN A 118 1.63 34.83 -12.98
C ASN A 118 2.38 33.56 -12.48
N ILE A 119 2.28 33.25 -11.19
CA ILE A 119 2.93 32.08 -10.58
C ILE A 119 2.46 30.79 -11.23
N LEU A 120 1.17 30.67 -11.58
CA LEU A 120 0.62 29.44 -12.15
C LEU A 120 1.23 29.15 -13.52
N GLU A 121 1.39 30.18 -14.35
CA GLU A 121 2.03 30.10 -15.65
C GLU A 121 3.51 29.73 -15.53
N LEU A 122 4.23 30.33 -14.57
CA LEU A 122 5.62 29.98 -14.28
C LEU A 122 5.74 28.51 -13.85
N LYS A 123 4.91 28.09 -12.89
CA LYS A 123 4.84 26.70 -12.43
C LYS A 123 4.62 25.77 -13.62
N TYR A 124 3.62 26.05 -14.45
CA TYR A 124 3.32 25.23 -15.63
C TYR A 124 4.51 25.11 -16.60
N GLN A 125 5.14 26.24 -16.96
CA GLN A 125 6.27 26.23 -17.91
C GLN A 125 7.52 25.57 -17.31
N ALA A 126 7.80 25.78 -16.03
CA ALA A 126 8.91 25.12 -15.33
C ALA A 126 8.73 23.59 -15.29
N LEU A 127 7.53 23.10 -14.93
CA LEU A 127 7.25 21.66 -14.94
C LEU A 127 7.31 21.07 -16.36
N LYS A 128 6.88 21.83 -17.37
CA LYS A 128 6.98 21.41 -18.77
C LYS A 128 8.43 21.25 -19.21
N LEU A 129 9.30 22.20 -18.85
CA LEU A 129 10.73 22.13 -19.11
C LEU A 129 11.34 20.92 -18.37
N TYR A 130 11.08 20.77 -17.08
CA TYR A 130 11.56 19.63 -16.28
C TYR A 130 11.22 18.29 -16.93
N LEU A 131 9.96 18.08 -17.36
CA LEU A 131 9.52 16.84 -17.98
C LEU A 131 10.27 16.51 -19.27
N ILE A 132 10.66 17.52 -20.05
CA ILE A 132 11.45 17.33 -21.28
C ILE A 132 12.89 16.94 -20.94
N LEU A 133 13.52 17.64 -19.98
CA LEU A 133 14.89 17.34 -19.57
C LEU A 133 14.98 15.96 -18.94
N GLU A 134 14.01 15.59 -18.11
CA GLU A 134 13.93 14.26 -17.52
C GLU A 134 13.72 13.18 -18.59
N LYS A 135 12.81 13.40 -19.55
CA LYS A 135 12.57 12.44 -20.65
C LYS A 135 13.83 12.20 -21.50
N ARG A 136 14.71 13.19 -21.59
CA ARG A 136 15.97 13.13 -22.36
C ARG A 136 17.20 12.82 -21.51
N GLU A 137 17.02 12.56 -20.21
CA GLU A 137 18.10 12.27 -19.26
C GLU A 137 19.20 13.36 -19.24
N LEU A 138 18.79 14.63 -19.37
CA LEU A 138 19.69 15.79 -19.43
C LEU A 138 19.98 16.44 -18.07
N LEU A 139 19.39 15.90 -16.99
CA LEU A 139 19.62 16.40 -15.63
C LEU A 139 20.61 15.48 -14.91
N GLU A 140 21.64 16.09 -14.31
CA GLU A 140 22.48 15.40 -13.35
C GLU A 140 21.66 14.90 -12.15
N LYS A 141 22.12 13.82 -11.53
CA LYS A 141 21.36 13.14 -10.48
C LYS A 141 21.08 14.05 -9.28
N ASP A 142 22.09 14.73 -8.76
CA ASP A 142 21.97 15.57 -7.56
C ASP A 142 21.06 16.78 -7.85
N VAL A 143 21.25 17.43 -9.00
CA VAL A 143 20.38 18.52 -9.49
C VAL A 143 18.93 18.06 -9.63
N LYS A 144 18.69 16.86 -10.15
CA LYS A 144 17.35 16.30 -10.29
C LYS A 144 16.70 16.09 -8.92
N GLU A 145 17.44 15.57 -7.94
CA GLU A 145 16.94 15.34 -6.58
C GLU A 145 16.59 16.67 -5.90
N ASP A 146 17.43 17.69 -6.01
CA ASP A 146 17.18 19.04 -5.46
C ASP A 146 15.91 19.67 -6.05
N ILE A 147 15.78 19.65 -7.38
CA ILE A 147 14.59 20.15 -8.07
C ILE A 147 13.32 19.41 -7.60
N GLN A 148 13.39 18.08 -7.45
CA GLN A 148 12.26 17.29 -6.97
C GLN A 148 11.85 17.66 -5.54
N ASN A 149 12.81 17.95 -4.66
CA ASN A 149 12.55 18.39 -3.29
C ASN A 149 11.85 19.75 -3.29
N GLU A 150 12.31 20.72 -4.08
CA GLU A 150 11.65 22.04 -4.16
C GLU A 150 10.23 21.95 -4.76
N ILE A 151 10.01 21.09 -5.77
CA ILE A 151 8.67 20.81 -6.32
C ILE A 151 7.77 20.21 -5.23
N LEU A 152 8.30 19.30 -4.42
CA LEU A 152 7.57 18.66 -3.33
C LEU A 152 7.19 19.66 -2.24
N GLU A 153 8.12 20.52 -1.83
CA GLU A 153 7.86 21.62 -0.89
C GLU A 153 6.79 22.57 -1.42
N SER A 154 6.89 22.98 -2.70
CA SER A 154 5.87 23.81 -3.36
C SER A 154 4.51 23.12 -3.37
N PHE A 155 4.46 21.81 -3.62
CA PHE A 155 3.23 21.02 -3.60
C PHE A 155 2.63 20.94 -2.20
N VAL A 156 3.43 20.66 -1.17
CA VAL A 156 2.99 20.59 0.22
C VAL A 156 2.40 21.94 0.65
N ASN A 157 3.11 23.03 0.36
CA ASN A 157 2.72 24.39 0.72
C ASN A 157 1.58 24.97 -0.13
N ASP A 158 1.19 24.33 -1.24
CA ASP A 158 0.13 24.82 -2.13
C ASP A 158 -1.24 24.92 -1.42
N LYS A 159 -1.78 26.13 -1.28
CA LYS A 159 -3.07 26.42 -0.63
C LYS A 159 -4.25 26.43 -1.61
N THR A 160 -4.07 25.94 -2.84
CA THR A 160 -5.14 25.89 -3.84
C THR A 160 -6.30 25.03 -3.33
N THR A 161 -7.49 25.63 -3.24
CA THR A 161 -8.74 24.96 -2.81
C THR A 161 -9.73 24.74 -3.95
N LYS A 162 -9.63 25.53 -5.02
CA LYS A 162 -10.51 25.46 -6.19
C LYS A 162 -9.72 25.08 -7.44
N VAL A 163 -10.28 24.19 -8.24
CA VAL A 163 -9.70 23.74 -9.49
C VAL A 163 -10.48 24.38 -10.64
N ASN A 164 -9.81 25.25 -11.40
CA ASN A 164 -10.28 25.74 -12.69
C ASN A 164 -9.46 25.09 -13.82
N GLN A 165 -9.79 25.38 -15.08
CA GLN A 165 -9.11 24.74 -16.22
C GLN A 165 -7.58 24.94 -16.22
N PRO A 166 -7.03 26.15 -15.98
CA PRO A 166 -5.57 26.33 -15.86
C PRO A 166 -4.93 25.49 -14.74
N VAL A 167 -5.54 25.47 -13.55
CA VAL A 167 -5.05 24.68 -12.42
C VAL A 167 -5.08 23.20 -12.75
N TYR A 168 -6.15 22.71 -13.38
CA TYR A 168 -6.28 21.32 -13.81
C TYR A 168 -5.14 20.91 -14.75
N ILE A 169 -4.84 21.72 -15.77
CA ILE A 169 -3.74 21.48 -16.72
C ILE A 169 -2.38 21.44 -16.01
N TYR A 170 -2.11 22.40 -15.12
CA TYR A 170 -0.90 22.41 -14.31
C TYR A 170 -0.78 21.15 -13.45
N ARG A 171 -1.86 20.77 -12.76
CA ARG A 171 -1.92 19.59 -11.89
C ARG A 171 -1.67 18.30 -12.65
N GLY A 172 -2.15 18.20 -13.89
CA GLY A 172 -1.83 17.07 -14.76
C GLY A 172 -0.31 16.88 -14.98
N LEU A 173 0.45 17.98 -15.15
CA LEU A 173 1.91 17.91 -15.23
C LEU A 173 2.54 17.59 -13.87
N LEU A 174 2.06 18.22 -12.80
CA LEU A 174 2.57 18.00 -11.45
C LEU A 174 2.43 16.54 -11.02
N ASN A 175 1.24 15.94 -11.18
CA ASN A 175 0.98 14.56 -10.80
C ASN A 175 1.88 13.57 -11.55
N ARG A 176 2.21 13.85 -12.82
CA ARG A 176 3.17 13.05 -13.60
C ARG A 176 4.58 13.11 -13.03
N ILE A 177 4.98 14.24 -12.47
CA ILE A 177 6.30 14.40 -11.83
C ILE A 177 6.27 13.73 -10.46
N LEU A 178 5.27 14.03 -9.62
CA LEU A 178 5.11 13.43 -8.30
C LEU A 178 5.07 11.90 -8.37
N GLY A 179 4.44 11.33 -9.40
CA GLY A 179 4.42 9.88 -9.64
C GLY A 179 5.79 9.24 -9.86
N LYS A 180 6.81 10.01 -10.22
CA LYS A 180 8.20 9.57 -10.47
C LYS A 180 9.18 9.89 -9.33
N ILE A 181 8.79 10.74 -8.38
CA ILE A 181 9.62 11.06 -7.21
C ILE A 181 9.75 9.81 -6.33
N SER A 182 10.93 9.61 -5.72
CA SER A 182 11.17 8.45 -4.87
C SER A 182 10.34 8.51 -3.58
N THR A 183 9.86 7.35 -3.10
CA THR A 183 9.08 7.26 -1.87
C THR A 183 9.82 7.79 -0.64
N LYS A 184 11.15 7.67 -0.62
CA LYS A 184 12.02 8.19 0.44
C LYS A 184 11.89 9.70 0.62
N GLN A 185 11.81 10.46 -0.48
CA GLN A 185 11.66 11.92 -0.42
C GLN A 185 10.31 12.33 0.17
N PHE A 186 9.24 11.62 -0.18
CA PHE A 186 7.92 11.85 0.40
C PHE A 186 7.83 11.52 1.90
N GLY A 187 8.63 10.56 2.39
CA GLY A 187 8.66 10.16 3.80
C GLY A 187 8.95 11.33 4.76
N ASN A 188 9.75 12.30 4.32
CA ASN A 188 10.09 13.51 5.08
C ASN A 188 8.90 14.47 5.29
N HIS A 189 7.88 14.37 4.44
CA HIS A 189 6.71 15.26 4.44
C HIS A 189 5.41 14.53 4.81
N TYR A 190 5.50 13.39 5.48
CA TYR A 190 4.35 12.53 5.77
C TYR A 190 3.23 13.31 6.48
N GLU A 191 3.53 13.99 7.58
CA GLU A 191 2.51 14.70 8.37
C GLU A 191 1.87 15.83 7.58
N GLU A 192 2.65 16.54 6.75
CA GLU A 192 2.15 17.62 5.92
C GLU A 192 1.29 17.11 4.77
N LEU A 193 1.63 15.97 4.15
CA LEU A 193 0.81 15.31 3.14
C LEU A 193 -0.54 14.86 3.72
N PHE A 194 -0.52 14.29 4.92
CA PHE A 194 -1.75 13.91 5.63
C PHE A 194 -2.60 15.11 6.00
N THR A 195 -1.99 16.17 6.53
CA THR A 195 -2.67 17.43 6.86
C THR A 195 -3.31 18.04 5.61
N LYS A 196 -2.61 18.01 4.48
CA LYS A 196 -3.14 18.46 3.19
C LYS A 196 -4.34 17.62 2.73
N PHE A 197 -4.29 16.29 2.91
CA PHE A 197 -5.39 15.41 2.59
C PHE A 197 -6.62 15.72 3.44
N GLN A 198 -6.46 15.88 4.75
CA GLN A 198 -7.55 16.20 5.67
C GLN A 198 -8.21 17.55 5.36
N ASN A 199 -7.40 18.56 5.03
CA ASN A 199 -7.89 19.92 4.76
C ASN A 199 -8.52 20.10 3.37
N SER A 200 -8.24 19.20 2.43
CA SER A 200 -8.79 19.31 1.07
C SER A 200 -10.26 18.85 1.03
N THR A 201 -11.16 19.67 0.51
CA THR A 201 -12.55 19.25 0.22
C THR A 201 -12.75 18.87 -1.24
N ASN A 202 -11.79 19.18 -2.11
CA ASN A 202 -11.87 18.94 -3.54
C ASN A 202 -11.33 17.55 -3.89
N PHE A 203 -12.14 16.73 -4.56
CA PHE A 203 -11.81 15.34 -4.90
C PHE A 203 -10.68 15.24 -5.93
N GLU A 204 -10.65 16.13 -6.92
CA GLU A 204 -9.56 16.22 -7.92
C GLU A 204 -8.20 16.51 -7.26
N LEU A 205 -8.21 17.20 -6.11
CA LEU A 205 -7.01 17.44 -5.32
C LEU A 205 -6.67 16.28 -4.38
N LYS A 206 -7.67 15.53 -3.92
CA LYS A 206 -7.49 14.41 -2.98
C LYS A 206 -6.99 13.14 -3.66
N ARG A 207 -7.53 12.78 -4.83
CA ARG A 207 -7.20 11.49 -5.50
C ARG A 207 -5.71 11.32 -5.78
N PRO A 208 -5.01 12.28 -6.42
CA PRO A 208 -3.59 12.13 -6.68
C PRO A 208 -2.77 12.11 -5.40
N LEU A 209 -3.23 12.82 -4.36
CA LEU A 209 -2.59 12.83 -3.05
C LEU A 209 -2.74 11.48 -2.34
N LEU A 210 -3.88 10.79 -2.47
CA LEU A 210 -4.08 9.44 -1.95
C LEU A 210 -3.11 8.44 -2.55
N SER A 211 -2.90 8.47 -3.87
CA SER A 211 -1.90 7.60 -4.54
C SER A 211 -0.47 7.84 -4.05
N ILE A 212 -0.15 9.08 -3.64
CA ILE A 212 1.14 9.40 -3.03
C ILE A 212 1.19 8.88 -1.59
N ILE A 213 0.18 9.19 -0.79
CA ILE A 213 0.09 8.77 0.62
C ILE A 213 0.18 7.24 0.73
N GLU A 214 -0.51 6.50 -0.13
CA GLU A 214 -0.43 5.04 -0.19
C GLU A 214 1.01 4.54 -0.29
N LYS A 215 1.77 5.06 -1.26
CA LYS A 215 3.18 4.69 -1.46
C LYS A 215 4.03 5.02 -0.23
N VAL A 216 3.75 6.13 0.44
CA VAL A 216 4.48 6.53 1.66
C VAL A 216 4.13 5.64 2.84
N ILE A 217 2.85 5.30 3.05
CA ILE A 217 2.43 4.38 4.12
C ILE A 217 3.12 3.03 3.92
N ILE A 218 3.09 2.48 2.71
CA ILE A 218 3.71 1.18 2.42
C ILE A 218 5.22 1.21 2.71
N ALA A 219 5.93 2.25 2.26
CA ALA A 219 7.36 2.39 2.50
C ALA A 219 7.68 2.52 4.00
N ARG A 220 6.97 3.39 4.72
CA ARG A 220 7.14 3.56 6.17
C ARG A 220 6.80 2.29 6.94
N GLN A 221 5.79 1.55 6.51
CA GLN A 221 5.40 0.30 7.15
C GLN A 221 6.49 -0.76 7.03
N GLN A 222 7.18 -0.83 5.89
CA GLN A 222 8.32 -1.73 5.72
C GLN A 222 9.47 -1.37 6.67
N ASP A 223 9.80 -0.09 6.80
CA ASP A 223 10.81 0.38 7.76
C ASP A 223 10.40 0.07 9.21
N LEU A 224 9.12 0.28 9.56
CA LEU A 224 8.58 -0.02 10.88
C LEU A 224 8.61 -1.52 11.21
N VAL A 225 8.37 -2.40 10.23
CA VAL A 225 8.48 -3.85 10.44
C VAL A 225 9.93 -4.24 10.74
N ILE A 226 10.90 -3.64 10.06
CA ILE A 226 12.33 -3.88 10.34
C ILE A 226 12.69 -3.39 11.74
N GLU A 227 12.25 -2.18 12.11
CA GLU A 227 12.47 -1.63 13.45
C GLU A 227 11.81 -2.49 14.53
N PHE A 228 10.59 -2.95 14.31
CA PHE A 228 9.85 -3.82 15.23
C PHE A 228 10.60 -5.14 15.48
N GLU A 229 11.09 -5.80 14.43
CA GLU A 229 11.83 -7.06 14.58
C GLU A 229 13.22 -6.89 15.21
N LEU A 230 13.82 -5.69 15.12
CA LEU A 230 15.08 -5.34 15.80
C LEU A 230 14.87 -4.88 17.25
N SER A 231 13.69 -4.35 17.57
CA SER A 231 13.36 -3.87 18.91
C SER A 231 13.38 -5.02 19.92
N LYS A 232 13.89 -4.75 21.13
CA LYS A 232 13.79 -5.74 22.21
C LYS A 232 12.39 -5.62 22.80
N GLU A 233 11.83 -6.72 23.32
CA GLU A 233 10.48 -6.76 23.92
C GLU A 233 10.24 -5.76 25.08
N ASN A 234 11.26 -4.98 25.48
CA ASN A 234 11.23 -3.96 26.54
C ASN A 234 11.36 -2.51 26.01
N ASP A 235 11.35 -2.27 24.70
CA ASP A 235 11.34 -0.90 24.16
C ASP A 235 9.90 -0.35 24.18
N ASP A 236 9.71 0.77 24.90
CA ASP A 236 8.42 1.44 25.12
C ASP A 236 7.86 2.15 23.86
N THR A 237 8.41 1.91 22.66
CA THR A 237 7.92 2.54 21.43
C THR A 237 6.57 1.93 21.01
N PRO A 238 5.47 2.72 21.01
CA PRO A 238 4.17 2.19 20.63
C PRO A 238 4.09 2.07 19.11
N PHE A 239 4.26 0.86 18.59
CA PHE A 239 3.98 0.52 17.19
C PHE A 239 2.46 0.58 16.94
N LYS A 240 1.93 1.78 16.72
CA LYS A 240 0.49 2.07 16.59
C LYS A 240 0.16 2.78 15.29
N ILE A 241 -1.05 2.55 14.79
CA ILE A 241 -1.63 3.35 13.70
C ILE A 241 -1.88 4.76 14.22
N SER A 242 -1.64 5.77 13.37
CA SER A 242 -1.84 7.18 13.72
C SER A 242 -3.25 7.44 14.24
N GLN A 243 -3.36 8.11 15.40
CA GLN A 243 -4.65 8.43 16.00
C GLN A 243 -5.48 9.35 15.09
N ASN A 244 -4.84 10.25 14.34
CA ASN A 244 -5.52 11.11 13.38
C ASN A 244 -6.27 10.33 12.29
N LEU A 245 -5.78 9.16 11.89
CA LEU A 245 -6.47 8.28 10.93
C LEU A 245 -7.69 7.61 11.58
N ILE A 246 -7.52 7.13 12.81
CA ILE A 246 -8.58 6.48 13.58
C ILE A 246 -9.72 7.47 13.85
N ASP A 247 -9.39 8.70 14.25
CA ASP A 247 -10.37 9.74 14.56
C ASP A 247 -11.27 10.07 13.36
N ASN A 248 -10.74 9.98 12.13
CA ASN A 248 -11.50 10.22 10.89
C ASN A 248 -12.56 9.14 10.61
N VAL A 249 -12.44 7.97 11.23
CA VAL A 249 -13.35 6.82 10.99
C VAL A 249 -14.22 6.47 12.19
N LEU A 250 -14.11 7.19 13.31
CA LEU A 250 -14.93 6.96 14.51
C LEU A 250 -16.42 7.17 14.26
N ARG A 251 -16.78 8.08 13.35
CA ARG A 251 -18.17 8.39 13.00
C ARG A 251 -18.49 7.83 11.63
N VAL A 252 -19.40 6.86 11.62
CA VAL A 252 -19.97 6.32 10.38
C VAL A 252 -20.86 7.40 9.75
N PRO A 253 -20.65 7.80 8.49
CA PRO A 253 -21.54 8.73 7.79
C PRO A 253 -22.92 8.13 7.57
N ASP A 254 -23.93 8.99 7.48
CA ASP A 254 -25.23 8.62 6.92
C ASP A 254 -25.09 8.28 5.43
N PHE A 255 -26.05 7.52 4.91
CA PHE A 255 -26.06 7.04 3.53
C PHE A 255 -27.41 7.33 2.87
N ASP A 256 -27.41 8.26 1.92
CA ASP A 256 -28.50 8.56 1.00
C ASP A 256 -27.94 8.64 -0.44
N GLU A 257 -28.40 7.76 -1.33
CA GLU A 257 -27.97 7.72 -2.75
C GLU A 257 -28.47 8.92 -3.54
N ASP A 258 -29.47 9.65 -3.04
CA ASP A 258 -30.00 10.85 -3.69
C ASP A 258 -29.27 12.15 -3.26
N ASP A 259 -28.36 12.08 -2.27
CA ASP A 259 -27.58 13.21 -1.76
C ASP A 259 -26.08 13.11 -2.07
N LEU A 260 -25.66 13.81 -3.13
CA LEU A 260 -24.25 13.91 -3.57
C LEU A 260 -23.27 14.38 -2.48
N GLU A 261 -23.72 15.16 -1.48
CA GLU A 261 -22.83 15.61 -0.40
C GLU A 261 -22.63 14.51 0.64
N GLU A 262 -23.64 13.69 0.89
CA GLU A 262 -23.52 12.48 1.73
C GLU A 262 -22.64 11.42 1.06
N GLU A 263 -22.78 11.22 -0.26
CA GLU A 263 -21.89 10.34 -1.03
C GLU A 263 -20.43 10.75 -0.93
N LYS A 264 -20.12 12.05 -1.04
CA LYS A 264 -18.74 12.55 -0.89
C LYS A 264 -18.21 12.30 0.52
N LYS A 265 -19.02 12.50 1.56
CA LYS A 265 -18.62 12.18 2.93
C LYS A 265 -18.34 10.68 3.08
N LEU A 266 -19.16 9.85 2.46
CA LEU A 266 -19.00 8.40 2.45
C LEU A 266 -17.71 7.97 1.75
N VAL A 267 -17.45 8.43 0.53
CA VAL A 267 -16.18 8.11 -0.18
C VAL A 267 -14.98 8.54 0.66
N ASN A 268 -15.02 9.73 1.25
CA ASN A 268 -13.94 10.20 2.11
C ASN A 268 -13.74 9.31 3.36
N TYR A 269 -14.83 8.84 3.98
CA TYR A 269 -14.77 7.89 5.09
C TYR A 269 -14.13 6.56 4.66
N LEU A 270 -14.55 6.03 3.52
CA LEU A 270 -14.03 4.78 2.96
C LEU A 270 -12.54 4.90 2.59
N TRP A 271 -12.09 6.02 2.03
CA TRP A 271 -10.67 6.27 1.77
C TRP A 271 -9.82 6.27 3.04
N ASN A 272 -10.31 6.83 4.15
CA ASN A 272 -9.58 6.76 5.42
C ASN A 272 -9.44 5.29 5.89
N TRP A 273 -10.44 4.45 5.67
CA TRP A 273 -10.33 3.02 5.91
C TRP A 273 -9.33 2.31 5.00
N VAL A 274 -9.22 2.71 3.72
CA VAL A 274 -8.15 2.20 2.85
C VAL A 274 -6.80 2.51 3.46
N LEU A 275 -6.57 3.77 3.87
CA LEU A 275 -5.32 4.17 4.50
C LEU A 275 -5.02 3.40 5.79
N ILE A 276 -6.03 3.12 6.62
CA ILE A 276 -5.87 2.27 7.82
C ILE A 276 -5.46 0.85 7.44
N LEU A 277 -6.18 0.23 6.50
CA LEU A 277 -5.93 -1.16 6.10
C LEU A 277 -4.62 -1.34 5.33
N LEU A 278 -4.09 -0.30 4.68
CA LEU A 278 -2.75 -0.34 4.07
C LEU A 278 -1.65 -0.66 5.10
N ASN A 279 -1.81 -0.26 6.37
CA ASN A 279 -0.86 -0.60 7.44
C ASN A 279 -0.84 -2.11 7.75
N PHE A 280 -1.81 -2.89 7.29
CA PHE A 280 -1.87 -4.35 7.48
C PHE A 280 -1.13 -5.14 6.39
N LYS A 281 -0.61 -4.47 5.36
CA LYS A 281 0.11 -5.09 4.25
C LYS A 281 1.54 -5.48 4.66
N ASP A 282 1.92 -6.72 4.38
CA ASP A 282 3.27 -7.27 4.60
C ASP A 282 3.83 -7.14 6.04
N ILE A 283 2.96 -7.10 7.04
CA ILE A 283 3.34 -7.04 8.47
C ILE A 283 3.42 -8.41 9.15
N THR A 284 4.19 -8.50 10.23
CA THR A 284 4.30 -9.71 11.06
C THR A 284 3.03 -9.97 11.88
N LEU A 285 2.82 -11.22 12.31
CA LEU A 285 1.64 -11.63 13.10
C LEU A 285 1.53 -10.87 14.44
N LYS A 286 2.68 -10.58 15.08
CA LYS A 286 2.71 -9.80 16.32
C LYS A 286 2.23 -8.36 16.07
N LEU A 287 2.76 -7.69 15.05
CA LEU A 287 2.37 -6.32 14.73
C LEU A 287 0.89 -6.24 14.32
N ARG A 288 0.41 -7.23 13.55
CA ARG A 288 -1.02 -7.39 13.22
C ARG A 288 -1.89 -7.49 14.46
N SER A 289 -1.44 -8.24 15.48
CA SER A 289 -2.14 -8.34 16.77
C SER A 289 -2.26 -6.98 17.46
N ILE A 290 -1.20 -6.17 17.42
CA ILE A 290 -1.17 -4.84 18.03
C ILE A 290 -2.18 -3.92 17.35
N TYR A 291 -2.18 -3.86 16.02
CA TYR A 291 -3.14 -3.03 15.28
C TYR A 291 -4.59 -3.50 15.45
N ILE A 292 -4.82 -4.82 15.46
CA ILE A 292 -6.14 -5.38 15.78
C ILE A 292 -6.59 -4.95 17.18
N ASN A 293 -5.72 -5.06 18.19
CA ASN A 293 -6.04 -4.67 19.55
C ASN A 293 -6.33 -3.17 19.65
N GLN A 294 -5.56 -2.34 18.95
CA GLN A 294 -5.81 -0.90 18.89
C GLN A 294 -7.19 -0.60 18.32
N LEU A 295 -7.55 -1.17 17.18
CA LEU A 295 -8.83 -0.86 16.52
C LEU A 295 -10.03 -1.52 17.24
N GLN A 296 -9.90 -2.77 17.70
CA GLN A 296 -11.02 -3.51 18.29
C GLN A 296 -11.20 -3.25 19.79
N SER A 297 -10.11 -3.26 20.57
CA SER A 297 -10.18 -3.22 22.04
C SER A 297 -10.01 -1.80 22.59
N GLU A 298 -9.11 -1.01 22.04
CA GLU A 298 -8.86 0.36 22.52
C GLU A 298 -9.88 1.38 21.98
N ASN A 299 -10.42 1.17 20.78
CA ASN A 299 -11.29 2.12 20.07
C ASN A 299 -12.71 1.58 19.85
N GLU A 300 -13.37 1.12 20.92
CA GLU A 300 -14.81 0.77 20.95
C GLU A 300 -15.29 -0.17 19.82
N GLU A 301 -14.62 -1.30 19.60
CA GLU A 301 -15.03 -2.30 18.62
C GLU A 301 -15.12 -1.77 17.17
N LEU A 302 -14.21 -0.86 16.80
CA LEU A 302 -14.24 -0.18 15.50
C LEU A 302 -14.25 -1.14 14.31
N ILE A 303 -13.52 -2.25 14.39
CA ILE A 303 -13.51 -3.29 13.35
C ILE A 303 -14.91 -3.89 13.18
N SER A 304 -15.54 -4.32 14.28
CA SER A 304 -16.90 -4.89 14.25
C SER A 304 -17.94 -3.89 13.73
N LYS A 305 -17.87 -2.64 14.17
CA LYS A 305 -18.75 -1.56 13.70
C LYS A 305 -18.60 -1.34 12.19
N PHE A 306 -17.36 -1.29 11.70
CA PHE A 306 -17.08 -1.12 10.28
C PHE A 306 -17.48 -2.33 9.44
N LEU A 307 -17.25 -3.56 9.90
CA LEU A 307 -17.72 -4.77 9.21
C LEU A 307 -19.24 -4.78 9.06
N ASN A 308 -19.98 -4.40 10.11
CA ASN A 308 -21.44 -4.27 10.03
C ASN A 308 -21.85 -3.22 8.99
N PHE A 309 -21.18 -2.07 8.99
CA PHE A 309 -21.47 -0.98 8.05
C PHE A 309 -21.18 -1.35 6.60
N ILE A 310 -20.00 -1.88 6.31
CA ILE A 310 -19.62 -2.29 4.95
C ILE A 310 -20.52 -3.43 4.45
N ALA A 311 -20.86 -4.40 5.30
CA ALA A 311 -21.80 -5.45 4.93
C ALA A 311 -23.22 -4.90 4.68
N LEU A 312 -23.64 -3.84 5.41
CA LEU A 312 -24.89 -3.14 5.13
C LEU A 312 -24.88 -2.44 3.77
N LEU A 313 -23.80 -1.72 3.44
CA LEU A 313 -23.61 -1.10 2.13
C LEU A 313 -23.64 -2.15 1.02
N ILE A 314 -22.88 -3.24 1.15
CA ILE A 314 -22.88 -4.32 0.16
C ILE A 314 -24.28 -4.92 -0.03
N ASN A 315 -25.01 -5.11 1.07
CA ASN A 315 -26.36 -5.64 1.01
C ASN A 315 -27.38 -4.66 0.40
N SER A 316 -27.12 -3.35 0.37
CA SER A 316 -28.03 -2.36 -0.23
C SER A 316 -28.03 -2.45 -1.76
N PHE A 317 -26.87 -2.67 -2.38
CA PHE A 317 -26.75 -2.85 -3.83
C PHE A 317 -26.66 -4.31 -4.28
N GLY A 318 -26.88 -5.27 -3.36
CA GLY A 318 -26.81 -6.71 -3.65
C GLY A 318 -27.85 -7.22 -4.67
N ASP A 319 -28.90 -6.44 -4.95
CA ASP A 319 -29.92 -6.77 -5.95
C ASP A 319 -29.61 -6.15 -7.35
N ASP A 320 -28.57 -5.33 -7.49
CA ASP A 320 -28.13 -4.76 -8.76
C ASP A 320 -27.37 -5.79 -9.61
N LYS A 321 -28.13 -6.51 -10.44
CA LYS A 321 -27.58 -7.57 -11.30
C LYS A 321 -26.59 -7.07 -12.34
N GLU A 322 -26.74 -5.84 -12.83
CA GLU A 322 -25.85 -5.32 -13.88
C GLU A 322 -24.47 -5.07 -13.29
N PHE A 323 -24.40 -4.31 -12.19
CA PHE A 323 -23.16 -4.04 -11.49
C PHE A 323 -22.46 -5.34 -11.05
N LEU A 324 -23.21 -6.24 -10.40
CA LEU A 324 -22.66 -7.50 -9.92
C LEU A 324 -22.17 -8.43 -11.03
N SER A 325 -22.78 -8.39 -12.22
CA SER A 325 -22.30 -9.18 -13.35
C SER A 325 -20.95 -8.70 -13.89
N LYS A 326 -20.68 -7.39 -13.82
CA LYS A 326 -19.37 -6.80 -14.17
C LYS A 326 -18.32 -7.22 -13.14
N ILE A 327 -18.66 -7.14 -11.85
CA ILE A 327 -17.78 -7.59 -10.76
C ILE A 327 -17.47 -9.08 -10.87
N GLU A 328 -18.44 -9.94 -11.21
CA GLU A 328 -18.23 -11.40 -11.37
C GLU A 328 -17.24 -11.73 -12.50
N GLN A 329 -17.13 -10.85 -13.51
CA GLN A 329 -16.22 -11.05 -14.65
C GLN A 329 -14.82 -10.48 -14.39
N ASP A 330 -14.71 -9.47 -13.53
CA ASP A 330 -13.47 -8.76 -13.24
C ASP A 330 -13.26 -8.60 -11.73
N HIS A 331 -12.69 -9.65 -11.13
CA HIS A 331 -12.31 -9.62 -9.72
C HIS A 331 -11.09 -8.72 -9.46
N GLU A 332 -10.27 -8.43 -10.48
CA GLU A 332 -9.06 -7.62 -10.32
C GLU A 332 -9.40 -6.17 -9.95
N SER A 333 -10.51 -5.65 -10.49
CA SER A 333 -11.00 -4.29 -10.21
C SER A 333 -11.11 -3.94 -8.73
N PHE A 334 -11.56 -4.87 -7.88
CA PHE A 334 -11.68 -4.65 -6.43
C PHE A 334 -10.52 -5.25 -5.61
N ILE A 335 -9.79 -6.23 -6.16
CA ILE A 335 -8.61 -6.79 -5.47
C ILE A 335 -7.47 -5.76 -5.49
N ASN A 336 -7.26 -5.14 -6.65
CA ASN A 336 -6.21 -4.16 -6.91
C ASN A 336 -6.83 -2.78 -7.17
N TYR A 337 -7.66 -2.33 -6.23
CA TYR A 337 -8.23 -0.99 -6.29
C TYR A 337 -7.10 0.06 -6.29
N GLU A 338 -7.12 0.93 -7.29
CA GLU A 338 -6.26 2.11 -7.36
C GLU A 338 -7.13 3.36 -7.24
N PHE A 339 -6.57 4.42 -6.64
CA PHE A 339 -7.22 5.72 -6.62
C PHE A 339 -7.22 6.32 -8.03
N GLU A 340 -8.25 6.00 -8.82
CA GLU A 340 -8.41 6.55 -10.16
C GLU A 340 -8.52 8.08 -10.10
N ASN A 341 -7.85 8.76 -11.04
CA ASN A 341 -7.77 10.23 -11.07
C ASN A 341 -9.10 10.88 -11.47
N HIS A 342 -9.99 10.17 -12.14
CA HIS A 342 -11.31 10.65 -12.53
C HIS A 342 -12.28 9.49 -12.55
N ILE A 343 -13.40 9.62 -11.85
CA ILE A 343 -14.50 8.67 -11.91
C ILE A 343 -15.76 9.45 -12.25
N ASP A 344 -16.44 9.05 -13.32
CA ASP A 344 -17.64 9.73 -13.82
C ASP A 344 -18.85 9.54 -12.89
N ASP A 345 -18.83 8.48 -12.07
CA ASP A 345 -19.94 8.06 -11.21
C ASP A 345 -19.45 7.68 -9.79
N LEU A 346 -19.77 8.54 -8.80
CA LEU A 346 -19.41 8.33 -7.40
C LEU A 346 -20.12 7.11 -6.78
N VAL A 347 -21.32 6.76 -7.24
CA VAL A 347 -22.06 5.59 -6.75
C VAL A 347 -21.30 4.32 -7.09
N VAL A 348 -20.81 4.21 -8.33
CA VAL A 348 -20.00 3.07 -8.77
C VAL A 348 -18.71 2.97 -7.96
N GLU A 349 -18.06 4.10 -7.68
CA GLU A 349 -16.87 4.11 -6.81
C GLU A 349 -17.18 3.63 -5.39
N VAL A 350 -18.23 4.15 -4.75
CA VAL A 350 -18.63 3.73 -3.40
C VAL A 350 -18.85 2.22 -3.34
N ARG A 351 -19.54 1.66 -4.34
CA ARG A 351 -19.81 0.22 -4.43
C ARG A 351 -18.53 -0.58 -4.60
N LEU A 352 -17.65 -0.20 -5.54
CA LEU A 352 -16.38 -0.87 -5.77
C LEU A 352 -15.47 -0.80 -4.52
N LEU A 353 -15.37 0.39 -3.93
CA LEU A 353 -14.57 0.65 -2.73
C LEU A 353 -15.09 -0.13 -1.52
N SER A 354 -16.41 -0.28 -1.38
CA SER A 354 -17.01 -1.11 -0.34
C SER A 354 -16.62 -2.59 -0.49
N ILE A 355 -16.62 -3.12 -1.72
CA ILE A 355 -16.19 -4.50 -2.01
C ILE A 355 -14.68 -4.65 -1.73
N HIS A 356 -13.87 -3.70 -2.19
CA HIS A 356 -12.43 -3.68 -1.93
C HIS A 356 -12.13 -3.69 -0.43
N LEU A 357 -12.75 -2.79 0.34
CA LEU A 357 -12.56 -2.70 1.78
C LEU A 357 -13.03 -3.96 2.51
N TYR A 358 -14.15 -4.53 2.09
CA TYR A 358 -14.65 -5.80 2.63
C TYR A 358 -13.67 -6.95 2.37
N TYR A 359 -13.16 -7.07 1.14
CA TYR A 359 -12.12 -8.03 0.79
C TYR A 359 -10.85 -7.83 1.64
N THR A 360 -10.33 -6.60 1.68
CA THR A 360 -9.09 -6.25 2.37
C THR A 360 -9.19 -6.45 3.88
N ILE A 361 -10.32 -6.10 4.51
CA ILE A 361 -10.46 -6.31 5.95
C ILE A 361 -10.58 -7.79 6.30
N LEU A 362 -11.37 -8.57 5.54
CA LEU A 362 -11.51 -10.00 5.75
C LEU A 362 -10.17 -10.75 5.60
N THR A 363 -9.32 -10.32 4.66
CA THR A 363 -7.96 -10.85 4.53
C THR A 363 -7.01 -10.36 5.61
N SER A 364 -7.30 -9.24 6.29
CA SER A 364 -6.38 -8.62 7.25
C SER A 364 -6.58 -9.08 8.69
N ILE A 365 -7.82 -9.35 9.12
CA ILE A 365 -8.16 -9.52 10.56
C ILE A 365 -8.33 -10.98 11.01
N GLY A 366 -8.18 -11.95 10.11
CA GLY A 366 -8.27 -13.39 10.42
C GLY A 366 -9.55 -13.80 11.15
N SER A 367 -9.42 -14.55 12.25
CA SER A 367 -10.55 -15.16 12.96
C SER A 367 -11.54 -14.19 13.61
N LEU A 368 -11.21 -12.90 13.68
CA LEU A 368 -12.19 -11.87 14.05
C LEU A 368 -13.33 -11.78 13.05
N SER A 369 -13.07 -12.01 11.76
CA SER A 369 -14.13 -12.05 10.75
C SER A 369 -15.15 -13.15 11.04
N SER A 370 -14.67 -14.36 11.36
CA SER A 370 -15.50 -15.49 11.76
C SER A 370 -16.26 -15.23 13.06
N SER A 371 -15.64 -14.58 14.05
CA SER A 371 -16.32 -14.20 15.30
C SER A 371 -17.45 -13.22 15.01
N TRP A 372 -17.15 -12.12 14.32
CA TRP A 372 -18.11 -11.11 13.93
C TRP A 372 -19.31 -11.72 13.19
N PHE A 373 -19.06 -12.56 12.19
CA PHE A 373 -20.12 -13.19 11.41
C PHE A 373 -21.00 -14.12 12.27
N ASN A 374 -20.41 -14.81 13.25
CA ASN A 374 -21.15 -15.64 14.19
C ASN A 374 -22.03 -14.83 15.14
N ASP A 375 -21.59 -13.64 15.53
CA ASP A 375 -22.28 -12.75 16.45
C ASP A 375 -23.47 -11.99 15.81
N ILE A 376 -23.58 -12.01 14.47
CA ILE A 376 -24.73 -11.44 13.75
C ILE A 376 -26.03 -12.16 14.14
N LYS A 377 -26.97 -11.40 14.71
CA LYS A 377 -28.28 -11.91 15.16
C LYS A 377 -29.35 -11.93 14.06
N ASP A 378 -29.35 -10.93 13.17
CA ASP A 378 -30.29 -10.86 12.06
C ASP A 378 -29.93 -11.92 11.01
N ARG A 379 -30.80 -12.93 10.90
CA ARG A 379 -30.63 -14.07 9.99
C ARG A 379 -30.68 -13.65 8.53
N ASN A 380 -31.50 -12.68 8.17
CA ASN A 380 -31.64 -12.24 6.78
C ASN A 380 -30.37 -11.49 6.35
N PHE A 381 -29.92 -10.55 7.18
CA PHE A 381 -28.66 -9.85 6.98
C PHE A 381 -27.49 -10.83 6.89
N LYS A 382 -27.40 -11.78 7.84
CA LYS A 382 -26.36 -12.81 7.86
C LYS A 382 -26.33 -13.64 6.56
N ASN A 383 -27.50 -14.11 6.12
CA ASN A 383 -27.61 -14.92 4.90
C ASN A 383 -27.23 -14.15 3.64
N LYS A 384 -27.64 -12.88 3.51
CA LYS A 384 -27.27 -12.03 2.37
C LYS A 384 -25.75 -11.82 2.31
N THR A 385 -25.15 -11.47 3.45
CA THR A 385 -23.70 -11.32 3.58
C THR A 385 -22.96 -12.62 3.22
N GLU A 386 -23.43 -13.77 3.71
CA GLU A 386 -22.82 -15.07 3.39
C GLU A 386 -22.90 -15.41 1.89
N GLN A 387 -24.04 -15.15 1.26
CA GLN A 387 -24.22 -15.38 -0.18
C GLN A 387 -23.29 -14.50 -1.02
N PHE A 388 -23.19 -13.22 -0.66
CA PHE A 388 -22.28 -12.28 -1.33
C PHE A 388 -20.83 -12.75 -1.21
N THR A 389 -20.38 -13.06 0.02
CA THR A 389 -19.00 -13.51 0.26
C THR A 389 -18.70 -14.80 -0.48
N SER A 390 -19.60 -15.78 -0.43
CA SER A 390 -19.40 -17.07 -1.10
C SER A 390 -19.31 -16.95 -2.62
N LYS A 391 -20.02 -15.98 -3.21
CA LYS A 391 -20.07 -15.79 -4.65
C LYS A 391 -18.90 -14.95 -5.19
N PHE A 392 -18.60 -13.81 -4.57
CA PHE A 392 -17.68 -12.81 -5.14
C PHE A 392 -16.31 -12.79 -4.46
N ILE A 393 -16.25 -12.99 -3.13
CA ILE A 393 -15.03 -12.81 -2.34
C ILE A 393 -14.25 -14.13 -2.17
N ALA A 394 -14.95 -15.17 -1.71
CA ALA A 394 -14.36 -16.44 -1.34
C ALA A 394 -13.61 -17.14 -2.49
N PRO A 395 -14.09 -17.16 -3.76
CA PRO A 395 -13.39 -17.86 -4.83
C PRO A 395 -11.94 -17.38 -5.01
N SER A 396 -11.71 -16.07 -5.03
CA SER A 396 -10.36 -15.49 -5.15
C SER A 396 -9.48 -15.84 -3.95
N LEU A 397 -10.01 -15.75 -2.73
CA LEU A 397 -9.27 -16.06 -1.50
C LEU A 397 -8.87 -17.54 -1.41
N ILE A 398 -9.81 -18.44 -1.72
CA ILE A 398 -9.58 -19.88 -1.72
C ILE A 398 -8.52 -20.22 -2.76
N GLN A 399 -8.65 -19.69 -3.97
CA GLN A 399 -7.68 -19.93 -5.03
C GLN A 399 -6.28 -19.44 -4.65
N ASN A 400 -6.17 -18.26 -4.05
CA ASN A 400 -4.90 -17.71 -3.54
C ASN A 400 -4.28 -18.62 -2.46
N LYS A 401 -5.07 -19.09 -1.49
CA LYS A 401 -4.60 -20.02 -0.44
C LYS A 401 -4.14 -21.37 -1.02
N LEU A 402 -4.87 -21.93 -1.98
CA LEU A 402 -4.50 -23.18 -2.64
C LEU A 402 -3.21 -23.03 -3.47
N ASN A 403 -3.05 -21.91 -4.19
CA ASN A 403 -1.87 -21.61 -5.00
C ASN A 403 -0.61 -21.39 -4.13
N ASP A 404 -0.74 -20.63 -3.04
CA ASP A 404 0.35 -20.41 -2.09
C ASP A 404 0.82 -21.74 -1.47
N PHE A 405 -0.13 -22.57 -1.04
CA PHE A 405 0.17 -23.89 -0.51
C PHE A 405 0.83 -24.80 -1.56
N GLU A 406 0.31 -24.84 -2.80
CA GLU A 406 0.89 -25.63 -3.88
C GLU A 406 2.36 -25.26 -4.13
N THR A 407 2.67 -23.96 -4.13
CA THR A 407 4.03 -23.44 -4.35
C THR A 407 5.00 -23.85 -3.23
N LYS A 408 4.53 -23.89 -1.97
CA LYS A 408 5.36 -24.23 -0.80
C LYS A 408 5.44 -25.73 -0.54
N SER A 409 4.40 -26.49 -0.88
CA SER A 409 4.24 -27.92 -0.58
C SER A 409 5.40 -28.84 -0.99
N PRO A 410 6.17 -28.59 -2.08
CA PRO A 410 7.29 -29.45 -2.47
C PRO A 410 8.41 -29.51 -1.43
N LYS A 411 8.52 -28.51 -0.55
CA LYS A 411 9.48 -28.52 0.58
C LYS A 411 9.15 -29.65 1.55
N LEU A 412 7.87 -29.79 1.93
CA LEU A 412 7.42 -30.81 2.87
C LEU A 412 7.60 -32.23 2.32
N THR A 413 7.33 -32.44 1.03
CA THR A 413 7.50 -33.76 0.40
C THR A 413 8.97 -34.17 0.24
N LYS A 414 9.90 -33.21 0.20
CA LYS A 414 11.34 -33.49 0.20
C LYS A 414 11.84 -33.91 1.59
N ASP A 415 11.33 -33.26 2.64
CA ASP A 415 11.71 -33.54 4.02
C ASP A 415 11.07 -34.84 4.55
N HIS A 416 10.00 -35.30 3.91
CA HIS A 416 9.22 -36.46 4.29
C HIS A 416 8.95 -37.40 3.10
N GLU A 417 9.83 -38.37 2.85
CA GLU A 417 9.73 -39.31 1.71
C GLU A 417 8.41 -40.11 1.65
N ASN A 418 7.77 -40.34 2.81
CA ASN A 418 6.52 -41.10 2.93
C ASN A 418 5.26 -40.24 2.77
N LEU A 419 5.40 -38.95 2.46
CA LEU A 419 4.30 -37.99 2.35
C LEU A 419 3.80 -37.86 0.91
N LYS A 420 2.48 -37.96 0.72
CA LYS A 420 1.78 -37.62 -0.51
C LYS A 420 0.76 -36.53 -0.24
N ILE A 421 0.78 -35.47 -1.03
CA ILE A 421 -0.15 -34.35 -0.93
C ILE A 421 -0.99 -34.28 -2.21
N LYS A 422 -2.30 -34.10 -2.07
CA LYS A 422 -3.25 -33.88 -3.17
C LYS A 422 -4.09 -32.65 -2.88
N ILE A 423 -4.18 -31.76 -3.86
CA ILE A 423 -5.02 -30.55 -3.78
C ILE A 423 -6.23 -30.76 -4.69
N ASN A 424 -7.44 -30.65 -4.11
CA ASN A 424 -8.69 -30.70 -4.85
C ASN A 424 -9.31 -29.31 -4.91
N ARG A 425 -9.26 -28.69 -6.09
CA ARG A 425 -9.80 -27.35 -6.34
C ARG A 425 -11.32 -27.31 -6.55
N VAL A 426 -11.96 -28.48 -6.70
CA VAL A 426 -13.42 -28.58 -6.84
C VAL A 426 -14.08 -28.62 -5.47
N THR A 427 -13.52 -29.40 -4.53
CA THR A 427 -14.02 -29.50 -3.15
C THR A 427 -13.34 -28.53 -2.19
N ASN A 428 -12.35 -27.77 -2.66
CA ASN A 428 -11.51 -26.86 -1.87
C ASN A 428 -10.81 -27.58 -0.70
N GLU A 429 -10.20 -28.73 -0.99
CA GLU A 429 -9.59 -29.61 0.01
C GLU A 429 -8.10 -29.85 -0.27
N ILE A 430 -7.29 -29.80 0.79
CA ILE A 430 -5.88 -30.23 0.76
C ILE A 430 -5.79 -31.53 1.56
N LYS A 431 -5.53 -32.65 0.88
CA LYS A 431 -5.38 -33.97 1.48
C LYS A 431 -3.91 -34.37 1.55
N SER A 432 -3.45 -34.66 2.76
CA SER A 432 -2.15 -35.22 3.08
C SER A 432 -2.30 -36.69 3.48
N THR A 433 -1.47 -37.55 2.91
CA THR A 433 -1.42 -38.98 3.18
C THR A 433 0.00 -39.38 3.51
N TYR A 434 0.21 -39.95 4.69
CA TYR A 434 1.52 -40.35 5.19
C TYR A 434 1.58 -41.87 5.40
N LEU A 435 2.55 -42.54 4.77
CA LEU A 435 2.70 -44.00 4.83
C LEU A 435 3.53 -44.42 6.06
N ILE A 436 2.94 -45.26 6.91
CA ILE A 436 3.57 -45.86 8.10
C ILE A 436 3.23 -47.35 8.11
N ASP A 437 4.24 -48.22 8.09
CA ASP A 437 4.08 -49.69 8.18
C ASP A 437 2.95 -50.23 7.29
N GLU A 438 2.96 -49.86 6.01
CA GLU A 438 1.98 -50.24 4.98
C GLU A 438 0.54 -49.70 5.17
N GLN A 439 0.31 -48.86 6.18
CA GLN A 439 -0.96 -48.19 6.43
C GLN A 439 -0.84 -46.68 6.23
N TYR A 440 -1.97 -46.05 5.88
CA TYR A 440 -2.03 -44.63 5.58
C TYR A 440 -2.62 -43.84 6.75
N LEU A 441 -1.90 -42.82 7.19
CA LEU A 441 -2.39 -41.78 8.07
C LEU A 441 -2.82 -40.59 7.21
N GLU A 442 -4.05 -40.11 7.39
CA GLU A 442 -4.64 -39.08 6.52
C GLU A 442 -5.05 -37.83 7.31
N LEU A 443 -4.70 -36.67 6.77
CA LEU A 443 -5.10 -35.34 7.25
C LEU A 443 -5.70 -34.56 6.07
N VAL A 444 -6.83 -33.91 6.28
CA VAL A 444 -7.53 -33.12 5.26
C VAL A 444 -7.83 -31.73 5.81
N PHE A 445 -7.40 -30.70 5.09
CA PHE A 445 -7.83 -29.31 5.32
C PHE A 445 -8.96 -29.01 4.36
N LYS A 446 -10.16 -28.74 4.88
CA LYS A 446 -11.34 -28.40 4.10
C LYS A 446 -11.63 -26.92 4.20
N ILE A 447 -11.47 -26.20 3.10
CA ILE A 447 -11.73 -24.76 3.03
C ILE A 447 -13.21 -24.57 2.66
N PRO A 448 -14.03 -23.93 3.51
CA PRO A 448 -15.45 -23.75 3.24
C PRO A 448 -15.69 -22.76 2.10
N SER A 449 -16.81 -22.89 1.40
CA SER A 449 -17.16 -22.02 0.26
C SER A 449 -17.44 -20.56 0.65
N ASN A 450 -17.66 -20.29 1.94
CA ASN A 450 -17.87 -18.95 2.51
C ASN A 450 -16.62 -18.43 3.25
N TYR A 451 -15.43 -19.00 3.01
CA TYR A 451 -14.17 -18.55 3.60
C TYR A 451 -13.95 -17.04 3.30
N PRO A 452 -13.56 -16.20 4.28
CA PRO A 452 -13.09 -16.55 5.62
C PRO A 452 -14.16 -16.48 6.73
N LEU A 453 -15.45 -16.33 6.42
CA LEU A 453 -16.51 -16.23 7.44
C LEU A 453 -16.62 -17.50 8.30
N THR A 454 -16.33 -18.65 7.69
CA THR A 454 -16.12 -19.91 8.40
C THR A 454 -14.65 -20.30 8.29
N ASN A 455 -14.09 -20.75 9.41
CA ASN A 455 -12.69 -21.19 9.45
C ASN A 455 -12.49 -22.49 8.65
N ILE A 456 -11.28 -22.69 8.13
CA ILE A 456 -10.86 -23.95 7.50
C ILE A 456 -10.95 -25.08 8.53
N GLU A 457 -11.54 -26.21 8.16
CA GLU A 457 -11.72 -27.36 9.03
C GLU A 457 -10.57 -28.37 8.85
N VAL A 458 -9.99 -28.82 9.97
CA VAL A 458 -8.95 -29.87 9.98
C VAL A 458 -9.58 -31.21 10.34
N LEU A 459 -9.63 -32.10 9.35
CA LEU A 459 -10.19 -33.44 9.47
C LEU A 459 -9.09 -34.49 9.45
N GLY A 460 -9.27 -35.55 10.24
CA GLY A 460 -8.37 -36.70 10.26
C GLY A 460 -9.09 -38.00 9.90
N PRO A 461 -9.39 -38.26 8.61
CA PRO A 461 -10.23 -39.38 8.18
C PRO A 461 -9.67 -40.75 8.57
N GLN A 462 -8.35 -40.88 8.62
CA GLN A 462 -7.67 -42.15 8.91
C GLN A 462 -6.52 -41.94 9.90
N ARG A 463 -6.59 -42.64 11.03
CA ARG A 463 -5.57 -42.66 12.09
C ARG A 463 -4.90 -44.03 12.11
N VAL A 464 -3.57 -44.05 12.23
CA VAL A 464 -2.75 -45.27 12.31
C VAL A 464 -1.72 -45.11 13.43
N GLY A 465 -1.53 -46.13 14.26
CA GLY A 465 -0.41 -46.20 15.22
C GLY A 465 -0.37 -45.18 16.37
N VAL A 466 -1.36 -44.28 16.47
CA VAL A 466 -1.41 -43.18 17.46
C VAL A 466 -2.67 -43.34 18.30
N LYS A 467 -2.69 -43.04 19.61
CA LYS A 467 -3.92 -43.14 20.47
C LYS A 467 -4.99 -42.10 20.08
N GLU A 468 -6.27 -42.38 20.35
CA GLU A 468 -7.38 -41.49 19.92
C GLU A 468 -7.29 -40.08 20.54
N ASN A 469 -7.02 -39.98 21.84
CA ASN A 469 -6.90 -38.68 22.52
C ASN A 469 -5.72 -37.86 21.96
N GLN A 470 -4.61 -38.52 21.65
CA GLN A 470 -3.44 -37.89 21.04
C GLN A 470 -3.74 -37.41 19.63
N TRP A 471 -4.43 -38.22 18.83
CA TRP A 471 -4.87 -37.85 17.49
C TRP A 471 -5.79 -36.62 17.51
N LYS A 472 -6.82 -36.62 18.37
CA LYS A 472 -7.71 -35.47 18.55
C LYS A 472 -6.93 -34.22 18.98
N ALA A 473 -5.94 -34.37 19.86
CA ALA A 473 -5.10 -33.25 20.27
C ALA A 473 -4.26 -32.68 19.12
N TRP A 474 -3.71 -33.52 18.25
CA TRP A 474 -2.96 -33.08 17.05
C TRP A 474 -3.86 -32.36 16.06
N LEU A 475 -5.07 -32.87 15.81
CA LEU A 475 -6.06 -32.19 14.96
C LEU A 475 -6.44 -30.82 15.55
N LEU A 476 -6.72 -30.75 16.85
CA LEU A 476 -7.04 -29.49 17.53
C LEU A 476 -5.88 -28.49 17.51
N ALA A 477 -4.64 -28.96 17.68
CA ALA A 477 -3.46 -28.10 17.58
C ALA A 477 -3.29 -27.54 16.17
N SER A 478 -3.48 -28.38 15.15
CA SER A 478 -3.45 -28.00 13.73
C SER A 478 -4.55 -26.99 13.40
N GLN A 479 -5.77 -27.23 13.90
CA GLN A 479 -6.91 -26.32 13.79
C GLN A 479 -6.62 -24.95 14.44
N ARG A 480 -5.96 -24.94 15.61
CA ARG A 480 -5.57 -23.71 16.30
C ARG A 480 -4.56 -22.89 15.51
N ILE A 481 -3.55 -23.52 14.90
CA ILE A 481 -2.57 -22.81 14.08
C ILE A 481 -3.28 -22.05 12.96
N ILE A 482 -4.21 -22.69 12.28
CA ILE A 482 -5.02 -22.07 11.21
C ILE A 482 -5.93 -20.96 11.74
N SER A 483 -6.58 -21.19 12.88
CA SER A 483 -7.58 -20.26 13.41
C SER A 483 -6.97 -19.04 14.12
N LEU A 484 -5.68 -19.08 14.42
CA LEU A 484 -4.96 -17.93 14.98
C LEU A 484 -4.55 -17.00 13.82
N GLN A 485 -5.11 -15.78 13.80
CA GLN A 485 -4.61 -14.63 13.04
C GLN A 485 -4.13 -14.92 11.60
N ASN A 486 -4.96 -15.59 10.78
CA ASN A 486 -4.62 -15.96 9.40
C ASN A 486 -3.49 -16.97 9.23
N GLY A 487 -3.34 -17.92 10.16
CA GLY A 487 -2.33 -18.96 10.05
C GLY A 487 -2.37 -19.72 8.72
N GLU A 488 -1.19 -20.12 8.26
CA GLU A 488 -1.03 -20.79 6.97
C GLU A 488 -1.28 -22.29 7.07
N VAL A 489 -1.97 -22.85 6.05
CA VAL A 489 -2.21 -24.31 5.97
C VAL A 489 -0.89 -25.07 5.91
N PHE A 490 0.13 -24.49 5.26
CA PHE A 490 1.48 -25.03 5.20
C PHE A 490 2.10 -25.23 6.59
N GLU A 491 2.06 -24.21 7.43
CA GLU A 491 2.63 -24.26 8.79
C GLU A 491 1.90 -25.26 9.68
N SER A 492 0.56 -25.30 9.56
CA SER A 492 -0.26 -26.28 10.27
C SER A 492 0.11 -27.72 9.88
N LEU A 493 0.26 -27.99 8.58
CA LEU A 493 0.69 -29.30 8.09
C LEU A 493 2.12 -29.63 8.53
N GLU A 494 3.05 -28.68 8.45
CA GLU A 494 4.43 -28.87 8.89
C GLU A 494 4.50 -29.25 10.38
N PHE A 495 3.78 -28.50 11.23
CA PHE A 495 3.68 -28.79 12.66
C PHE A 495 3.12 -30.20 12.93
N PHE A 496 2.09 -30.58 12.19
CA PHE A 496 1.50 -31.91 12.28
C PHE A 496 2.51 -33.01 11.89
N LEU A 497 3.21 -32.86 10.76
CA LEU A 497 4.18 -33.83 10.27
C LEU A 497 5.38 -34.00 11.21
N LYS A 498 5.84 -32.91 11.85
CA LYS A 498 6.88 -32.98 12.88
C LYS A 498 6.41 -33.80 14.09
N ASN A 499 5.17 -33.61 14.55
CA ASN A 499 4.60 -34.43 15.63
C ASN A 499 4.49 -35.92 15.26
N VAL A 500 4.00 -36.22 14.05
CA VAL A 500 3.97 -37.60 13.52
C VAL A 500 5.39 -38.19 13.54
N THR A 501 6.36 -37.48 13.00
CA THR A 501 7.76 -37.93 12.91
C THR A 501 8.35 -38.21 14.28
N PHE A 502 8.17 -37.31 15.25
CA PHE A 502 8.71 -37.51 16.59
C PHE A 502 8.04 -38.65 17.35
N HIS A 503 6.74 -38.85 17.14
CA HIS A 503 6.01 -39.97 17.74
C HIS A 503 6.61 -41.31 17.30
N PHE A 504 6.81 -41.50 16.00
CA PHE A 504 7.39 -42.74 15.47
C PHE A 504 8.90 -42.89 15.75
N LYS A 505 9.58 -41.80 16.13
CA LYS A 505 10.95 -41.84 16.69
C LYS A 505 10.99 -42.17 18.20
N GLY A 506 9.84 -42.35 18.85
CA GLY A 506 9.75 -42.72 20.26
C GLY A 506 9.91 -41.55 21.24
N PHE A 507 9.70 -40.31 20.80
CA PHE A 507 9.68 -39.17 21.72
C PHE A 507 8.41 -39.21 22.58
N GLU A 508 8.58 -38.98 23.88
CA GLU A 508 7.47 -38.88 24.82
C GLU A 508 6.71 -37.56 24.65
N GLU A 509 5.38 -37.66 24.62
CA GLU A 509 4.48 -36.52 24.53
C GLU A 509 4.34 -35.74 25.85
N CYS A 510 3.87 -34.50 25.75
CA CYS A 510 3.42 -33.77 26.93
C CYS A 510 2.08 -34.35 27.44
N ALA A 511 2.03 -34.69 28.72
CA ALA A 511 0.84 -35.25 29.34
C ALA A 511 -0.32 -34.26 29.58
N ILE A 512 -0.16 -32.98 29.24
CA ILE A 512 -1.24 -31.96 29.30
C ILE A 512 -1.87 -31.77 27.92
N CYS A 513 -1.04 -31.49 26.91
CA CYS A 513 -1.54 -31.16 25.57
C CYS A 513 -1.55 -32.35 24.61
N TYR A 514 -1.01 -33.51 25.02
CA TYR A 514 -0.85 -34.73 24.21
C TYR A 514 -0.09 -34.52 22.89
N SER A 515 0.69 -33.43 22.80
CA SER A 515 1.54 -33.10 21.66
C SER A 515 3.01 -33.28 22.04
N ILE A 516 3.85 -33.63 21.08
CA ILE A 516 5.30 -33.71 21.30
C ILE A 516 5.90 -32.32 21.13
N LEU A 517 5.46 -31.56 20.13
CA LEU A 517 5.82 -30.16 19.98
C LEU A 517 4.76 -29.24 20.58
N HIS A 518 5.20 -28.22 21.29
CA HIS A 518 4.36 -27.09 21.67
C HIS A 518 4.31 -26.06 20.52
N GLN A 519 3.43 -25.05 20.63
CA GLN A 519 3.25 -24.01 19.60
C GLN A 519 4.52 -23.19 19.31
N ASP A 520 5.47 -23.17 20.25
CA ASP A 520 6.79 -22.55 20.13
C ASP A 520 7.87 -23.53 19.63
N ASN A 521 7.47 -24.69 19.10
CA ASN A 521 8.34 -25.78 18.69
C ASN A 521 9.22 -26.38 19.81
N SER A 522 8.90 -26.15 21.08
CA SER A 522 9.63 -26.76 22.20
C SER A 522 9.20 -28.21 22.46
N LEU A 523 10.16 -29.02 22.90
CA LEU A 523 9.92 -30.40 23.38
C LEU A 523 9.51 -30.41 24.86
N PRO A 524 8.85 -31.47 25.36
CA PRO A 524 8.47 -31.59 26.76
C PRO A 524 9.73 -31.75 27.63
N SER A 525 10.13 -30.66 28.29
CA SER A 525 11.38 -30.61 29.05
C SER A 525 11.20 -30.80 30.56
N LYS A 526 10.00 -30.54 31.10
CA LYS A 526 9.72 -30.65 32.54
C LYS A 526 9.17 -32.04 32.85
N THR A 527 9.80 -32.76 33.78
CA THR A 527 9.42 -34.14 34.14
C THR A 527 8.94 -34.18 35.59
N CYS A 528 7.81 -34.84 35.85
CA CYS A 528 7.36 -35.04 37.23
C CYS A 528 8.30 -36.02 37.97
N PRO A 529 8.83 -35.67 39.16
CA PRO A 529 9.73 -36.55 39.88
C PRO A 529 9.05 -37.85 40.35
N THR A 530 7.74 -37.80 40.63
CA THR A 530 6.95 -38.94 41.12
C THR A 530 6.48 -39.87 40.01
N CYS A 531 5.66 -39.36 39.08
CA CYS A 531 5.04 -40.20 38.03
C CYS A 531 5.82 -40.25 36.72
N LYS A 532 6.94 -39.54 36.60
CA LYS A 532 7.84 -39.49 35.43
C LYS A 532 7.23 -38.99 34.11
N ASN A 533 5.96 -38.59 34.09
CA ASN A 533 5.35 -37.94 32.92
C ASN A 533 6.03 -36.60 32.60
N LYS A 534 6.11 -36.28 31.30
CA LYS A 534 6.73 -35.06 30.77
C LYS A 534 5.71 -33.99 30.39
N PHE A 535 6.16 -32.73 30.43
CA PHE A 535 5.36 -31.55 30.17
C PHE A 535 6.17 -30.49 29.43
N HIS A 536 5.53 -29.77 28.50
CA HIS A 536 6.06 -28.50 28.02
C HIS A 536 6.06 -27.48 29.15
N ALA A 537 7.09 -26.64 29.22
CA ALA A 537 7.18 -25.59 30.23
C ALA A 537 5.96 -24.65 30.16
N GLY A 538 5.55 -24.23 28.96
CA GLY A 538 4.37 -23.39 28.76
C GLY A 538 3.05 -24.04 29.21
N CYS A 539 2.84 -25.33 28.91
CA CYS A 539 1.65 -26.07 29.35
C CYS A 539 1.58 -26.18 30.87
N LEU A 540 2.71 -26.53 31.50
CA LEU A 540 2.79 -26.70 32.95
C LEU A 540 2.65 -25.36 33.68
N TYR A 541 3.21 -24.28 33.14
CA TYR A 541 3.03 -22.92 33.66
C TYR A 541 1.56 -22.48 33.63
N LYS A 542 0.87 -22.66 32.49
CA LYS A 542 -0.56 -22.35 32.37
C LYS A 542 -1.40 -23.16 33.36
N TRP A 543 -1.07 -24.44 33.52
CA TRP A 543 -1.72 -25.31 34.52
C TRP A 543 -1.57 -24.72 35.92
N PHE A 544 -0.36 -24.43 36.39
CA PHE A 544 -0.14 -23.86 37.73
C PHE A 544 -0.87 -22.55 37.96
N LYS A 545 -0.91 -21.68 36.95
CA LYS A 545 -1.67 -20.43 37.03
C LYS A 545 -3.17 -20.68 37.18
N SER A 546 -3.71 -21.71 36.54
CA SER A 546 -5.13 -22.08 36.62
C SER A 546 -5.50 -22.90 37.87
N SER A 547 -4.61 -23.76 38.36
CA SER A 547 -4.85 -24.64 39.51
C SER A 547 -4.56 -23.96 40.86
N GLY A 548 -3.79 -22.87 40.86
CA GLY A 548 -3.40 -22.15 42.08
C GLY A 548 -2.34 -22.86 42.94
N ASP A 549 -1.78 -23.97 42.46
CA ASP A 549 -0.76 -24.76 43.15
C ASP A 549 0.21 -25.42 42.15
N HIS A 550 1.45 -25.64 42.58
CA HIS A 550 2.54 -26.23 41.79
C HIS A 550 2.52 -27.77 41.82
N SER A 551 1.34 -28.36 41.63
CA SER A 551 1.15 -29.81 41.68
C SER A 551 0.94 -30.44 40.30
N CYS A 552 1.47 -31.66 40.15
CA CYS A 552 1.37 -32.45 38.92
C CYS A 552 -0.11 -32.68 38.53
N PRO A 553 -0.51 -32.41 37.26
CA PRO A 553 -1.88 -32.64 36.80
C PRO A 553 -2.37 -34.09 36.96
N LEU A 554 -1.44 -35.05 36.93
CA LEU A 554 -1.76 -36.47 36.96
C LEU A 554 -1.72 -37.08 38.36
N CYS A 555 -0.62 -36.86 39.09
CA CYS A 555 -0.40 -37.52 40.39
C CYS A 555 -0.52 -36.57 41.60
N ARG A 556 -0.79 -35.27 41.36
CA ARG A 556 -0.91 -34.21 42.36
C ARG A 556 0.30 -34.00 43.28
N SER A 557 1.43 -34.66 43.01
CA SER A 557 2.68 -34.41 43.73
C SER A 557 3.26 -33.06 43.36
N ALA A 558 3.93 -32.39 44.30
CA ALA A 558 4.61 -31.13 44.06
C ALA A 558 5.67 -31.28 42.94
N ILE A 559 5.68 -30.34 42.00
CA ILE A 559 6.68 -30.22 40.95
C ILE A 559 7.47 -28.93 41.19
N ASN A 560 8.79 -29.03 41.30
CA ASN A 560 9.65 -27.86 41.35
C ASN A 560 9.80 -27.28 39.93
N PHE A 561 9.29 -26.07 39.71
CA PHE A 561 9.25 -25.44 38.39
C PHE A 561 10.49 -24.62 38.03
N ARG A 562 11.49 -24.54 38.93
CA ARG A 562 12.74 -23.78 38.69
C ARG A 562 13.41 -24.14 37.36
#